data_AF-A0A9E3KS36-F1
#
_entry.id   AF-A0A9E3KS36-F1
#
_cell.length_a   1.000
_cell.length_b   1.000
_cell.length_c   1.000
_cell.angle_alpha   90.00
_cell.angle_beta   90.00
_cell.angle_gamma   90.00
#
_symmetry.space_group_name_H-M   'P 1'
#
loop_
_entity.id
_entity.type
_entity.pdbx_description
1 polymer ?
#
loop_
_entity_poly.entity_id
_entity_poly.type
_entity_poly.pdbx_seq_one_letter_code
_entity_poly.pdbx_strand_id
1 'polypeptide(L)'
;MEDFQELKKIMLKIIEENNGKFKSIDIINELKRLKITSDYYNIGKALWDPENNIKTVKIVYGKYYATEDYIEKPSQHNEQPWIYSRPKSDKITMVSKKKSGKWLVFRKSDQIDEAWQIVSVANKKGILGTSCKVSTQFSNKSKDANFIHVICIYTQDAEFEDDILEVGHKIKLLFPNDKIFYKTDEDTKKGKYRKNGDRNISKYQL
;
A
#
# COMPACT_ATOMS: atom_id res chain seq x y z
N MET A 1 10.26 -16.89 -18.34
CA MET A 1 9.95 -15.88 -19.37
C MET A 1 8.90 -16.40 -20.36
N GLU A 2 8.99 -17.66 -20.79
CA GLU A 2 7.93 -18.33 -21.59
C GLU A 2 6.60 -18.46 -20.83
N ASP A 3 6.62 -18.85 -19.55
CA ASP A 3 5.40 -18.98 -18.73
C ASP A 3 4.58 -17.69 -18.64
N PHE A 4 5.24 -16.53 -18.74
CA PHE A 4 4.60 -15.22 -18.66
C PHE A 4 3.83 -14.86 -19.93
N GLN A 5 4.37 -15.19 -21.10
CA GLN A 5 3.72 -14.91 -22.38
C GLN A 5 2.51 -15.82 -22.58
N GLU A 6 2.64 -17.09 -22.17
CA GLU A 6 1.54 -18.05 -22.23
C GLU A 6 0.41 -17.67 -21.28
N LEU A 7 0.76 -17.26 -20.05
CA LEU A 7 -0.20 -16.74 -19.09
C LEU A 7 -0.94 -15.50 -19.61
N LYS A 8 -0.21 -14.52 -20.16
CA LYS A 8 -0.80 -13.31 -20.73
C LYS A 8 -1.82 -13.66 -21.82
N LYS A 9 -1.49 -14.62 -22.69
CA LYS A 9 -2.36 -15.10 -23.77
C LYS A 9 -3.63 -15.77 -23.24
N ILE A 10 -3.51 -16.61 -22.22
CA ILE A 10 -4.66 -17.27 -21.56
C ILE A 10 -5.60 -16.24 -20.93
N MET A 11 -5.06 -15.25 -20.22
CA MET A 11 -5.88 -14.24 -19.56
C MET A 11 -6.59 -13.32 -20.57
N LEU A 12 -5.91 -12.90 -21.64
CA LEU A 12 -6.53 -12.12 -22.71
C LEU A 12 -7.70 -12.87 -23.36
N LYS A 13 -7.52 -14.18 -23.59
CA LYS A 13 -8.59 -15.04 -24.11
C LYS A 13 -9.80 -15.09 -23.17
N ILE A 14 -9.60 -15.24 -21.86
CA ILE A 14 -10.69 -15.24 -20.87
C ILE A 14 -11.42 -13.89 -20.83
N ILE A 15 -10.68 -12.78 -20.94
CA ILE A 15 -11.25 -11.43 -20.97
C ILE A 15 -12.14 -11.27 -22.22
N GLU A 16 -11.67 -11.74 -23.37
CA GLU A 16 -12.34 -11.66 -24.66
C GLU A 16 -13.61 -12.54 -24.69
N GLU A 17 -13.51 -13.79 -24.23
CA GLU A 17 -14.63 -14.74 -24.14
C GLU A 17 -15.76 -14.25 -23.20
N ASN A 18 -15.42 -13.42 -22.21
CA ASN A 18 -16.38 -12.88 -21.25
C ASN A 18 -16.80 -11.44 -21.56
N ASN A 19 -16.54 -10.90 -22.76
CA ASN A 19 -16.86 -9.52 -23.16
C ASN A 19 -16.38 -8.47 -22.13
N GLY A 20 -15.19 -8.68 -21.54
CA GLY A 20 -14.63 -7.82 -20.50
C GLY A 20 -15.32 -7.89 -19.14
N LYS A 21 -16.34 -8.75 -18.97
CA LYS A 21 -17.09 -8.95 -17.72
C LYS A 21 -16.70 -10.27 -17.06
N PHE A 22 -15.58 -10.29 -16.35
CA PHE A 22 -15.17 -11.45 -15.56
C PHE A 22 -15.13 -11.09 -14.06
N LYS A 23 -15.41 -12.06 -13.20
CA LYS A 23 -15.19 -11.90 -11.76
C LYS A 23 -13.76 -12.33 -11.45
N SER A 24 -13.13 -11.70 -10.46
CA SER A 24 -11.76 -12.05 -10.05
C SER A 24 -11.61 -13.54 -9.68
N ILE A 25 -12.70 -14.20 -9.30
CA ILE A 25 -12.75 -15.64 -8.97
C ILE A 25 -12.53 -16.55 -10.18
N ASP A 26 -12.93 -16.13 -11.38
CA ASP A 26 -12.83 -16.94 -12.60
C ASP A 26 -11.36 -17.07 -13.02
N ILE A 27 -10.60 -15.97 -12.95
CA ILE A 27 -9.14 -15.96 -13.14
C ILE A 27 -8.46 -16.85 -12.10
N ILE A 28 -8.87 -16.77 -10.83
CA ILE A 28 -8.27 -17.58 -9.74
C ILE A 28 -8.44 -19.08 -9.99
N ASN A 29 -9.63 -19.50 -10.40
CA ASN A 29 -9.91 -20.91 -10.69
C ASN A 29 -9.04 -21.40 -11.85
N GLU A 30 -8.84 -20.56 -12.85
CA GLU A 30 -8.04 -20.91 -14.01
C GLU A 30 -6.54 -20.97 -13.71
N LEU A 31 -6.00 -20.02 -12.93
CA LEU A 31 -4.60 -20.07 -12.49
C LEU A 31 -4.31 -21.31 -11.64
N LYS A 32 -5.26 -21.69 -10.76
CA LYS A 32 -5.19 -22.93 -9.99
C LYS A 32 -5.24 -24.16 -10.89
N ARG A 33 -6.15 -24.18 -11.88
CA ARG A 33 -6.26 -25.25 -12.88
C ARG A 33 -4.94 -25.45 -13.62
N LEU A 34 -4.28 -24.36 -13.97
CA LEU A 34 -3.00 -24.35 -14.70
C LEU A 34 -1.78 -24.61 -13.80
N LYS A 35 -1.98 -24.78 -12.49
CA LYS A 35 -0.91 -24.97 -11.49
C LYS A 35 0.14 -23.86 -11.50
N ILE A 36 -0.25 -22.64 -11.90
CA ILE A 36 0.63 -21.47 -11.90
C ILE A 36 0.58 -20.88 -10.49
N THR A 37 1.57 -21.24 -9.66
CA THR A 37 1.56 -20.95 -8.21
C THR A 37 2.67 -20.02 -7.74
N SER A 38 3.63 -19.67 -8.59
CA SER A 38 4.92 -19.12 -8.14
C SER A 38 5.21 -17.66 -8.52
N ASP A 39 4.42 -17.02 -9.38
CA ASP A 39 4.78 -15.68 -9.86
C ASP A 39 3.61 -14.70 -9.97
N TYR A 40 2.72 -14.71 -8.96
CA TYR A 40 1.56 -13.82 -8.88
C TYR A 40 1.90 -12.32 -9.01
N TYR A 41 3.14 -11.94 -8.72
CA TYR A 41 3.64 -10.57 -8.92
C TYR A 41 3.71 -10.22 -10.42
N ASN A 42 4.34 -11.07 -11.25
CA ASN A 42 4.36 -10.83 -12.68
C ASN A 42 2.97 -11.00 -13.30
N ILE A 43 2.13 -11.94 -12.83
CA ILE A 43 0.71 -12.05 -13.27
C ILE A 43 -0.05 -10.72 -13.05
N GLY A 44 0.07 -10.12 -11.87
CA GLY A 44 -0.56 -8.84 -11.55
C GLY A 44 -0.06 -7.69 -12.40
N LYS A 45 1.23 -7.71 -12.74
CA LYS A 45 1.84 -6.74 -13.65
C LYS A 45 1.36 -6.91 -15.10
N ALA A 46 1.05 -8.14 -15.54
CA ALA A 46 0.53 -8.42 -16.88
C ALA A 46 -0.96 -8.07 -17.05
N LEU A 47 -1.75 -8.22 -15.98
CA LEU A 47 -3.17 -7.83 -15.93
C LEU A 47 -3.37 -6.31 -15.81
N TRP A 48 -2.34 -5.58 -15.39
CA TRP A 48 -2.33 -4.14 -15.36
C TRP A 48 -2.06 -3.58 -16.77
N ASP A 49 -3.13 -3.46 -17.55
CA ASP A 49 -3.10 -2.79 -18.85
C ASP A 49 -3.99 -1.51 -18.80
N PRO A 50 -3.39 -0.31 -18.93
CA PRO A 50 -4.11 0.96 -18.98
C PRO A 50 -5.12 1.07 -20.13
N GLU A 51 -4.95 0.31 -21.22
CA GLU A 51 -5.77 0.41 -22.44
C GLU A 51 -7.02 -0.49 -22.39
N ASN A 52 -7.05 -1.51 -21.53
CA ASN A 52 -8.08 -2.57 -21.55
C ASN A 52 -9.25 -2.38 -20.57
N ASN A 53 -9.39 -1.21 -19.94
CA ASN A 53 -10.58 -0.82 -19.16
C ASN A 53 -10.98 -1.80 -18.00
N ILE A 54 -10.05 -2.62 -17.51
CA ILE A 54 -10.25 -3.49 -16.34
C ILE A 54 -10.05 -2.65 -15.08
N LYS A 55 -11.16 -2.13 -14.52
CA LYS A 55 -11.11 -1.16 -13.42
C LYS A 55 -10.77 -1.71 -12.03
N THR A 56 -10.70 -3.02 -11.78
CA THR A 56 -10.89 -3.53 -10.40
C THR A 56 -10.13 -4.80 -10.01
N VAL A 57 -8.84 -4.93 -10.33
CA VAL A 57 -7.98 -5.94 -9.68
C VAL A 57 -6.60 -5.36 -9.38
N LYS A 58 -6.31 -5.05 -8.11
CA LYS A 58 -4.94 -4.75 -7.65
C LYS A 58 -4.42 -5.91 -6.82
N ILE A 59 -3.26 -6.45 -7.21
CA ILE A 59 -2.60 -7.57 -6.53
C ILE A 59 -1.69 -7.03 -5.42
N VAL A 60 -1.87 -7.55 -4.20
CA VAL A 60 -1.04 -7.23 -3.04
C VAL A 60 -0.57 -8.55 -2.41
N TYR A 61 0.74 -8.85 -2.46
CA TYR A 61 1.35 -10.12 -1.99
C TYR A 61 0.73 -11.41 -2.55
N GLY A 62 0.46 -11.48 -3.85
CA GLY A 62 -0.09 -12.70 -4.46
C GLY A 62 -1.53 -13.03 -4.03
N LYS A 63 -2.25 -12.06 -3.47
CA LYS A 63 -3.69 -12.12 -3.22
C LYS A 63 -4.41 -11.05 -4.03
N TYR A 64 -5.52 -11.42 -4.65
CA TYR A 64 -6.41 -10.57 -5.43
C TYR A 64 -7.39 -9.88 -4.48
N TYR A 65 -7.59 -8.56 -4.61
CA TYR A 65 -8.55 -7.83 -3.76
C TYR A 65 -9.54 -7.03 -4.61
N ALA A 66 -10.81 -7.45 -4.54
CA ALA A 66 -11.93 -6.68 -5.06
C ALA A 66 -12.09 -5.40 -4.23
N THR A 67 -12.12 -4.26 -4.90
CA THR A 67 -12.10 -2.92 -4.31
C THR A 67 -13.52 -2.37 -4.05
N GLU A 68 -14.42 -3.18 -3.50
CA GLU A 68 -15.83 -2.77 -3.28
C GLU A 68 -16.02 -1.76 -2.13
N ASP A 69 -15.06 -1.64 -1.22
CA ASP A 69 -15.12 -0.64 -0.15
C ASP A 69 -14.72 0.75 -0.69
N TYR A 70 -15.63 1.72 -0.65
CA TYR A 70 -15.28 3.14 -0.87
C TYR A 70 -14.18 3.55 0.11
N ILE A 71 -13.04 4.02 -0.41
CA ILE A 71 -11.95 4.58 0.39
C ILE A 71 -11.84 6.05 0.06
N GLU A 72 -11.93 6.90 1.08
CA GLU A 72 -11.74 8.34 0.94
C GLU A 72 -10.44 8.67 0.21
N LYS A 73 -10.51 9.61 -0.74
CA LYS A 73 -9.40 10.05 -1.59
C LYS A 73 -8.60 11.17 -0.91
N PRO A 74 -7.37 10.92 -0.45
CA PRO A 74 -6.58 11.95 0.23
C PRO A 74 -6.29 13.18 -0.63
N SER A 75 -6.19 13.02 -1.95
CA SER A 75 -5.97 14.13 -2.89
C SER A 75 -7.15 15.11 -2.97
N GLN A 76 -8.35 14.68 -2.55
CA GLN A 76 -9.59 15.45 -2.63
C GLN A 76 -10.15 15.81 -1.24
N HIS A 77 -9.58 15.24 -0.16
CA HIS A 77 -10.04 15.46 1.20
C HIS A 77 -9.51 16.81 1.74
N ASN A 78 -10.43 17.74 2.01
CA ASN A 78 -10.13 19.12 2.41
C ASN A 78 -10.65 19.50 3.80
N GLU A 79 -11.11 18.55 4.60
CA GLU A 79 -11.70 18.84 5.93
C GLU A 79 -10.73 18.58 7.07
N GLN A 80 -10.02 17.44 7.01
CA GLN A 80 -9.07 17.04 8.04
C GLN A 80 -7.69 16.79 7.44
N PRO A 81 -6.59 17.02 8.18
CA PRO A 81 -5.23 16.80 7.69
C PRO A 81 -4.86 15.33 7.50
N TRP A 82 -5.61 14.40 8.10
CA TRP A 82 -5.29 12.98 8.14
C TRP A 82 -6.53 12.10 7.94
N ILE A 83 -6.42 11.13 7.04
CA ILE A 83 -7.35 9.99 6.97
C ILE A 83 -6.67 8.80 7.64
N TYR A 84 -7.43 7.95 8.33
CA TYR A 84 -6.93 6.82 9.10
C TYR A 84 -7.45 5.49 8.57
N SER A 85 -6.65 4.44 8.74
CA SER A 85 -7.02 3.05 8.53
C SER A 85 -6.59 2.23 9.74
N ARG A 86 -7.43 1.27 10.14
CA ARG A 86 -7.15 0.30 11.20
C ARG A 86 -7.65 -1.10 10.80
N PRO A 87 -7.02 -2.19 11.28
CA PRO A 87 -7.52 -3.55 11.11
C PRO A 87 -8.95 -3.73 11.64
N LYS A 88 -9.74 -4.63 11.01
CA LYS A 88 -11.14 -4.91 11.38
C LYS A 88 -11.33 -5.76 12.67
N SER A 89 -10.32 -6.07 13.48
CA SER A 89 -10.47 -6.95 14.66
C SER A 89 -9.83 -6.46 15.97
N ASP A 90 -10.39 -6.93 17.08
CA ASP A 90 -10.21 -6.52 18.48
C ASP A 90 -8.83 -6.85 19.11
N LYS A 91 -7.86 -7.31 18.31
CA LYS A 91 -6.52 -7.71 18.80
C LYS A 91 -5.47 -6.61 18.70
N ILE A 92 -5.85 -5.36 18.95
CA ILE A 92 -4.84 -4.33 19.25
C ILE A 92 -4.49 -4.48 20.72
N THR A 93 -3.48 -5.29 21.03
CA THR A 93 -2.79 -5.12 22.32
C THR A 93 -2.26 -3.69 22.31
N MET A 94 -2.77 -2.85 23.23
CA MET A 94 -2.31 -1.48 23.40
C MET A 94 -0.88 -1.49 23.92
N VAL A 95 0.08 -1.76 23.03
CA VAL A 95 1.49 -1.49 23.32
C VAL A 95 1.61 0.01 23.49
N SER A 96 2.29 0.42 24.56
CA SER A 96 2.34 1.83 24.94
C SER A 96 2.81 2.69 23.75
N LYS A 97 2.08 3.77 23.43
CA LYS A 97 2.44 4.78 22.40
C LYS A 97 3.83 5.42 22.61
N LYS A 98 4.56 5.04 23.67
CA LYS A 98 5.93 5.50 23.91
C LYS A 98 6.94 4.72 23.08
N LYS A 99 6.68 3.46 22.72
CA LYS A 99 7.62 2.60 21.98
C LYS A 99 7.29 2.42 20.51
N SER A 100 6.20 2.97 19.99
CA SER A 100 5.83 2.79 18.58
C SER A 100 6.71 3.57 17.60
N GLY A 101 6.74 3.12 16.35
CA GLY A 101 7.35 3.83 15.23
C GLY A 101 6.51 3.68 13.97
N LYS A 102 6.97 4.27 12.88
CA LYS A 102 6.27 4.22 11.60
C LYS A 102 7.21 4.25 10.42
N TRP A 103 6.84 3.48 9.40
CA TRP A 103 7.35 3.64 8.04
C TRP A 103 6.66 4.81 7.36
N LEU A 104 7.44 5.56 6.58
CA LEU A 104 7.02 6.71 5.80
C LEU A 104 7.15 6.40 4.31
N VAL A 105 6.03 6.50 3.60
CA VAL A 105 5.96 6.38 2.14
C VAL A 105 5.50 7.73 1.59
N PHE A 106 6.25 8.27 0.63
CA PHE A 106 6.00 9.61 0.07
C PHE A 106 5.44 9.51 -1.35
N ARG A 107 4.42 10.30 -1.67
CA ARG A 107 3.72 10.28 -2.97
C ARG A 107 3.35 11.67 -3.43
N LYS A 108 3.33 11.87 -4.74
CA LYS A 108 2.69 13.03 -5.37
C LYS A 108 1.16 12.88 -5.32
N SER A 109 0.45 13.99 -5.50
CA SER A 109 -1.02 14.03 -5.43
C SER A 109 -1.72 13.16 -6.49
N ASP A 110 -1.11 12.94 -7.65
CA ASP A 110 -1.61 12.04 -8.72
C ASP A 110 -1.48 10.55 -8.38
N GLN A 111 -0.63 10.19 -7.41
CA GLN A 111 -0.37 8.81 -7.01
C GLN A 111 -0.95 8.45 -5.63
N ILE A 112 -1.30 9.45 -4.81
CA ILE A 112 -1.62 9.22 -3.40
C ILE A 112 -2.90 8.42 -3.19
N ASP A 113 -3.94 8.65 -3.99
CA ASP A 113 -5.24 7.97 -3.82
C ASP A 113 -5.10 6.47 -4.04
N GLU A 114 -4.39 6.08 -5.09
CA GLU A 114 -4.08 4.70 -5.39
C GLU A 114 -3.22 4.06 -4.30
N ALA A 115 -2.13 4.71 -3.91
CA ALA A 115 -1.24 4.20 -2.87
C ALA A 115 -1.97 4.04 -1.53
N TRP A 116 -2.85 4.99 -1.19
CA TRP A 116 -3.66 4.93 0.01
C TRP A 116 -4.67 3.80 -0.03
N GLN A 117 -5.33 3.58 -1.17
CA GLN A 117 -6.27 2.46 -1.30
C GLN A 117 -5.57 1.11 -1.06
N ILE A 118 -4.39 0.91 -1.65
CA ILE A 118 -3.56 -0.29 -1.45
C ILE A 118 -3.22 -0.49 0.04
N VAL A 119 -2.69 0.56 0.68
CA VAL A 119 -2.28 0.51 2.10
C VAL A 119 -3.46 0.29 3.03
N SER A 120 -4.58 1.02 2.81
CA SER A 120 -5.75 0.92 3.67
C SER A 120 -6.40 -0.46 3.59
N VAL A 121 -6.52 -1.04 2.40
CA VAL A 121 -7.02 -2.42 2.23
C VAL A 121 -6.12 -3.41 2.96
N ALA A 122 -4.81 -3.35 2.75
CA ALA A 122 -3.86 -4.25 3.41
C ALA A 122 -3.91 -4.13 4.94
N ASN A 123 -4.01 -2.91 5.46
CA ASN A 123 -4.11 -2.65 6.89
C ASN A 123 -5.46 -3.12 7.49
N LYS A 124 -6.60 -2.82 6.86
CA LYS A 124 -7.93 -3.27 7.32
C LYS A 124 -8.03 -4.80 7.45
N LYS A 125 -7.26 -5.53 6.64
CA LYS A 125 -7.17 -7.00 6.65
C LYS A 125 -6.12 -7.56 7.60
N GLY A 126 -5.41 -6.71 8.35
CA GLY A 126 -4.38 -7.12 9.30
C GLY A 126 -3.07 -7.59 8.65
N ILE A 127 -2.87 -7.30 7.37
CA ILE A 127 -1.64 -7.69 6.65
C ILE A 127 -0.51 -6.71 6.96
N LEU A 128 -0.85 -5.43 7.08
CA LEU A 128 0.10 -4.34 7.10
C LEU A 128 -0.11 -3.43 8.32
N GLY A 129 0.84 -3.48 9.26
CA GLY A 129 0.93 -2.58 10.41
C GLY A 129 -0.27 -2.61 11.37
N THR A 130 -0.12 -1.91 12.49
CA THR A 130 -1.15 -1.80 13.53
C THR A 130 -2.18 -0.72 13.22
N SER A 131 -1.75 0.34 12.55
CA SER A 131 -2.61 1.40 12.02
C SER A 131 -1.89 2.14 10.89
N CYS A 132 -2.66 2.81 10.05
CA CYS A 132 -2.10 3.68 9.02
C CYS A 132 -2.80 5.04 9.04
N LYS A 133 -2.08 6.07 8.58
CA LYS A 133 -2.69 7.36 8.26
C LYS A 133 -2.03 7.97 7.03
N VAL A 134 -2.77 8.82 6.34
CA VAL A 134 -2.30 9.51 5.14
C VAL A 134 -2.60 10.99 5.23
N SER A 135 -1.64 11.82 4.82
CA SER A 135 -1.86 13.27 4.73
C SER A 135 -2.81 13.60 3.59
N THR A 136 -3.72 14.52 3.82
CA THR A 136 -4.73 14.94 2.85
C THR A 136 -4.36 16.25 2.15
N GLN A 137 -5.16 16.64 1.16
CA GLN A 137 -5.04 17.92 0.49
C GLN A 137 -5.20 19.12 1.44
N PHE A 138 -5.92 18.96 2.56
CA PHE A 138 -5.95 19.97 3.64
C PHE A 138 -4.54 20.35 4.14
N SER A 139 -3.58 19.41 4.09
CA SER A 139 -2.20 19.67 4.50
C SER A 139 -1.42 20.53 3.49
N ASN A 140 -1.89 20.64 2.25
CA ASN A 140 -1.31 21.45 1.19
C ASN A 140 -1.82 22.91 1.25
N LYS A 141 -1.50 23.61 2.34
CA LYS A 141 -2.00 24.97 2.60
C LYS A 141 -1.60 25.99 1.52
N SER A 142 -0.46 25.79 0.87
CA SER A 142 0.06 26.66 -0.19
C SER A 142 -0.50 26.33 -1.58
N LYS A 143 -1.34 25.28 -1.72
CA LYS A 143 -1.80 24.75 -3.02
C LYS A 143 -0.65 24.47 -3.97
N ASP A 144 0.47 23.99 -3.43
CA ASP A 144 1.65 23.64 -4.21
C ASP A 144 1.33 22.41 -5.08
N ALA A 145 1.52 22.53 -6.39
CA ALA A 145 1.34 21.45 -7.35
C ALA A 145 2.34 20.30 -7.14
N ASN A 146 3.49 20.58 -6.50
CA ASN A 146 4.51 19.60 -6.15
C ASN A 146 4.39 19.08 -4.71
N PHE A 147 3.24 19.32 -4.06
CA PHE A 147 3.02 18.84 -2.70
C PHE A 147 3.19 17.32 -2.61
N ILE A 148 4.02 16.90 -1.66
CA ILE A 148 4.30 15.50 -1.40
C ILE A 148 3.49 15.06 -0.19
N HIS A 149 2.56 14.15 -0.44
CA HIS A 149 1.82 13.45 0.59
C HIS A 149 2.70 12.41 1.29
N VAL A 150 2.36 12.09 2.53
CA VAL A 150 2.98 11.02 3.31
C VAL A 150 1.93 10.04 3.80
N ILE A 151 2.20 8.75 3.59
CA ILE A 151 1.52 7.65 4.26
C ILE A 151 2.41 7.19 5.41
N CYS A 152 1.85 7.14 6.61
CA CYS A 152 2.49 6.60 7.80
C CYS A 152 1.89 5.23 8.13
N ILE A 153 2.74 4.21 8.21
CA ILE A 153 2.36 2.82 8.52
C ILE A 153 3.03 2.44 9.83
N TYR A 154 2.23 2.24 10.87
CA TYR A 154 2.73 2.01 12.23
C TYR A 154 3.04 0.53 12.48
N THR A 155 4.15 0.29 13.14
CA THR A 155 4.55 -0.99 13.73
C THR A 155 4.02 -1.10 15.15
N GLN A 156 4.15 -2.27 15.76
CA GLN A 156 3.74 -2.51 17.14
C GLN A 156 4.77 -1.95 18.12
N ASP A 157 6.06 -2.21 17.87
CA ASP A 157 7.16 -1.76 18.74
C ASP A 157 8.39 -1.37 17.90
N ALA A 158 8.98 -0.20 18.17
CA ALA A 158 10.15 0.32 17.49
C ALA A 158 11.48 -0.22 18.05
N GLU A 159 11.44 -1.01 19.11
CA GLU A 159 12.56 -1.80 19.63
C GLU A 159 12.57 -3.23 19.07
N PHE A 160 11.44 -3.72 18.55
CA PHE A 160 11.35 -5.07 17.98
C PHE A 160 11.66 -5.05 16.48
N GLU A 161 12.93 -5.30 16.15
CA GLU A 161 13.45 -5.19 14.78
C GLU A 161 12.73 -6.10 13.77
N ASP A 162 12.35 -7.31 14.17
CA ASP A 162 11.66 -8.24 13.28
C ASP A 162 10.31 -7.69 12.78
N ASP A 163 9.50 -7.07 13.66
CA ASP A 163 8.24 -6.41 13.25
C ASP A 163 8.51 -5.20 12.33
N ILE A 164 9.57 -4.45 12.62
CA ILE A 164 9.96 -3.29 11.79
C ILE A 164 10.32 -3.76 10.38
N LEU A 165 11.19 -4.76 10.26
CA LEU A 165 11.66 -5.27 8.98
C LEU A 165 10.57 -6.05 8.25
N GLU A 166 9.73 -6.84 8.95
CA GLU A 166 8.60 -7.54 8.35
C GLU A 166 7.63 -6.56 7.71
N VAL A 167 7.21 -5.51 8.44
CA VAL A 167 6.35 -4.45 7.89
C VAL A 167 7.06 -3.71 6.77
N GLY A 168 8.37 -3.44 6.88
CA GLY A 168 9.16 -2.78 5.85
C GLY A 168 9.23 -3.55 4.53
N HIS A 169 9.62 -4.84 4.59
CA HIS A 169 9.63 -5.74 3.44
C HIS A 169 8.24 -5.91 2.84
N LYS A 170 7.21 -5.95 3.69
CA LYS A 170 5.85 -5.90 3.21
C LYS A 170 5.66 -4.64 2.36
N ILE A 171 5.92 -3.45 2.86
CA ILE A 171 5.76 -2.21 2.09
C ILE A 171 6.55 -2.25 0.78
N LYS A 172 7.77 -2.82 0.78
CA LYS A 172 8.58 -2.98 -0.43
C LYS A 172 7.94 -3.88 -1.48
N LEU A 173 7.22 -4.92 -1.12
CA LEU A 173 6.49 -5.72 -2.11
C LEU A 173 5.31 -4.96 -2.73
N LEU A 174 4.74 -3.99 -2.01
CA LEU A 174 3.72 -3.08 -2.54
C LEU A 174 4.32 -1.99 -3.43
N PHE A 175 5.49 -1.48 -3.04
CA PHE A 175 6.18 -0.38 -3.69
C PHE A 175 7.67 -0.72 -3.89
N PRO A 176 8.02 -1.60 -4.85
CA PRO A 176 9.37 -2.17 -4.95
C PRO A 176 10.48 -1.14 -5.21
N ASN A 177 10.16 -0.11 -5.99
CA ASN A 177 11.13 0.89 -6.42
C ASN A 177 11.28 2.06 -5.44
N ASP A 178 10.47 2.09 -4.39
CA ASP A 178 10.43 3.22 -3.46
C ASP A 178 11.53 3.15 -2.43
N LYS A 179 12.03 4.33 -2.03
CA LYS A 179 12.73 4.46 -0.75
C LYS A 179 11.71 4.69 0.36
N ILE A 180 11.77 3.88 1.40
CA ILE A 180 10.93 4.02 2.59
C ILE A 180 11.79 4.28 3.82
N PHE A 181 11.26 5.07 4.76
CA PHE A 181 12.01 5.55 5.91
C PHE A 181 11.28 5.19 7.21
N TYR A 182 11.98 4.59 8.16
CA TYR A 182 11.42 4.28 9.46
C TYR A 182 11.81 5.33 10.50
N LYS A 183 10.82 5.92 11.17
CA LYS A 183 11.03 6.92 12.22
C LYS A 183 10.29 6.54 13.50
N THR A 184 10.95 6.70 14.64
CA THR A 184 10.34 6.45 15.95
C THR A 184 9.35 7.57 16.31
N ASP A 185 8.34 7.25 17.13
CA ASP A 185 7.48 8.29 17.72
C ASP A 185 8.23 9.17 18.71
N GLU A 186 9.30 8.65 19.35
CA GLU A 186 10.16 9.44 20.23
C GLU A 186 10.88 10.58 19.48
N ASP A 187 11.46 10.31 18.30
CA ASP A 187 12.08 11.35 17.48
C ASP A 187 11.05 12.36 16.96
N THR A 188 9.80 11.91 16.77
CA THR A 188 8.68 12.81 16.44
C THR A 188 8.36 13.74 17.62
N LYS A 189 8.33 13.22 18.86
CA LYS A 189 8.11 14.01 20.09
C LYS A 189 9.25 14.99 20.37
N LYS A 190 10.50 14.63 20.03
CA LYS A 190 11.67 15.51 20.11
C LYS A 190 11.70 16.57 19.01
N GLY A 191 10.70 16.63 18.13
CA GLY A 191 10.59 17.65 17.10
C GLY A 191 11.61 17.52 15.97
N LYS A 192 12.23 16.34 15.81
CA LYS A 192 13.28 16.15 14.80
C LYS A 192 12.66 16.06 13.41
N TYR A 193 12.90 17.03 12.54
CA TYR A 193 12.41 17.02 11.15
C TYR A 193 13.46 17.58 10.21
N ARG A 194 13.51 17.05 8.98
CA ARG A 194 14.44 17.55 7.96
C ARG A 194 14.23 19.04 7.66
N LYS A 195 12.97 19.53 7.74
CA LYS A 195 12.63 20.96 7.60
C LYS A 195 13.23 21.84 8.70
N ASN A 196 13.61 21.26 9.84
CA ASN A 196 14.26 21.95 10.96
C ASN A 196 15.79 21.84 10.89
N GLY A 197 16.35 21.22 9.84
CA GLY A 197 17.79 21.01 9.68
C GLY A 197 18.31 19.68 10.25
N ASP A 198 17.46 18.88 10.90
CA ASP A 198 17.88 17.59 11.46
C ASP A 198 18.30 16.60 10.36
N ARG A 199 19.39 15.87 10.63
CA ARG A 199 19.95 14.82 9.76
C ARG A 199 19.88 13.46 10.47
N ASN A 200 19.95 12.36 9.71
CA ASN A 200 19.93 10.99 10.24
C ASN A 200 18.73 10.69 11.16
N ILE A 201 17.54 11.17 10.78
CA ILE A 201 16.30 11.02 11.56
C ILE A 201 15.71 9.61 11.40
N SER A 202 16.02 8.92 10.30
CA SER A 202 15.51 7.59 10.01
C SER A 202 16.36 6.54 10.74
N LYS A 203 15.72 5.65 11.50
CA LYS A 203 16.39 4.51 12.15
C LYS A 203 16.68 3.39 11.14
N TYR A 204 15.78 3.17 10.19
CA TYR A 204 15.95 2.21 9.08
C TYR A 204 15.58 2.85 7.74
N GLN A 205 16.13 2.34 6.65
CA GLN A 205 15.79 2.70 5.28
C GLN A 205 15.82 1.44 4.40
N LEU A 206 14.79 1.26 3.57
CA LEU A 206 14.67 0.16 2.59
C LEU A 206 14.29 0.71 1.21
#